data_AF-A0A523V2R0-F1
#
_entry.id   AF-A0A523V2R0-F1
#
_cell.length_a   1.000
_cell.length_b   1.000
_cell.length_c   1.000
_cell.angle_alpha   90.00
_cell.angle_beta   90.00
_cell.angle_gamma   90.00
#
_symmetry.space_group_name_H-M   'P 1'
#
loop_
_entity.id
_entity.type
_entity.pdbx_description
1 polymer ?
#
loop_
_entity_poly.entity_id
_entity_poly.type
_entity_poly.pdbx_seq_one_letter_code
_entity_poly.pdbx_strand_id
1 'polypeptide(L)'
;MPKYKIIANPTAGAGTAGGRIAEIERTLSDLGLDFDIECTAEPWHAAGLARKAAEAGYEVVVAMGGDGTANEVLNGVMRAREDGGASAAVGVLAVGTGNDFAYGVRVPGDVVEGCQALADGYRRTIDVGRVTGGLYPEGRYFGNGVGIGFDAAAGFEAAKLKRLRGFLRYLVAALRTIFLYYKAPKVLIEYGDQSFRQSALLVAVMNGQRVGGGFMMAPDAVPDDGLFDLCIARQVSRLRILALLPHFMKGSQATQEPVSTARAAHVAVTALEGVLPAHADGETLCYEGERLEMELLPRVLEIICRAPESGE
;
A
#
# COMPACT_ATOMS: atom_id res chain seq x y z
N MET A 1 18.62 -6.97 -24.27
CA MET A 1 17.66 -6.16 -23.50
C MET A 1 18.04 -6.31 -22.04
N PRO A 2 18.07 -5.23 -21.26
CA PRO A 2 18.39 -5.32 -19.84
C PRO A 2 17.43 -6.23 -19.08
N LYS A 3 17.88 -6.79 -17.97
CA LYS A 3 17.05 -7.65 -17.11
C LYS A 3 16.13 -6.84 -16.20
N TYR A 4 16.58 -5.66 -15.77
CA TYR A 4 15.89 -4.81 -14.80
C TYR A 4 15.44 -3.49 -15.42
N LYS A 5 14.17 -3.13 -15.27
CA LYS A 5 13.66 -1.79 -15.60
C LYS A 5 13.47 -1.00 -14.32
N ILE A 6 14.25 0.06 -14.10
CA ILE A 6 14.06 0.95 -12.95
C ILE A 6 13.17 2.12 -13.36
N ILE A 7 11.99 2.23 -12.74
CA ILE A 7 11.05 3.32 -12.95
C ILE A 7 11.18 4.30 -11.80
N ALA A 8 11.79 5.45 -12.07
CA ALA A 8 12.14 6.44 -11.07
C ALA A 8 11.09 7.55 -10.97
N ASN A 9 10.58 7.79 -9.76
CA ASN A 9 9.84 9.00 -9.45
C ASN A 9 10.77 10.05 -8.83
N PRO A 10 11.26 11.04 -9.62
CA PRO A 10 12.20 12.03 -9.11
C PRO A 10 11.60 12.92 -8.01
N THR A 11 10.26 13.01 -7.95
CA THR A 11 9.54 13.84 -6.97
C THR A 11 9.22 13.11 -5.66
N ALA A 12 9.50 11.80 -5.58
CA ALA A 12 9.29 11.01 -4.38
C ALA A 12 10.13 11.51 -3.18
N GLY A 13 9.75 11.11 -1.97
CA GLY A 13 10.45 11.51 -0.74
C GLY A 13 10.35 13.01 -0.42
N ALA A 14 9.31 13.69 -0.92
CA ALA A 14 9.19 15.16 -0.90
C ALA A 14 10.29 15.87 -1.70
N GLY A 15 10.57 15.35 -2.90
CA GLY A 15 11.49 15.92 -3.89
C GLY A 15 12.96 15.56 -3.69
N THR A 16 13.29 14.64 -2.78
CA THR A 16 14.68 14.22 -2.52
C THR A 16 15.11 13.06 -3.41
N ALA A 17 14.17 12.27 -3.94
CA ALA A 17 14.48 11.07 -4.73
C ALA A 17 15.31 11.36 -5.98
N GLY A 18 15.05 12.47 -6.68
CA GLY A 18 15.83 12.86 -7.87
C GLY A 18 17.33 12.99 -7.61
N GLY A 19 17.72 13.48 -6.42
CA GLY A 19 19.12 13.59 -6.02
C GLY A 19 19.81 12.25 -5.77
N ARG A 20 19.05 11.14 -5.69
CA ARG A 20 19.57 9.79 -5.41
C ARG A 20 19.71 8.92 -6.66
N ILE A 21 19.23 9.38 -7.82
CA ILE A 21 19.26 8.57 -9.06
C ILE A 21 20.70 8.21 -9.42
N ALA A 22 21.62 9.16 -9.41
CA ALA A 22 23.03 8.92 -9.75
C ALA A 22 23.73 8.01 -8.71
N GLU A 23 23.35 8.09 -7.43
CA GLU A 23 23.84 7.19 -6.39
C GLU A 23 23.38 5.75 -6.67
N ILE A 24 22.09 5.56 -6.93
CA ILE A 24 21.47 4.26 -7.24
C ILE A 24 22.07 3.66 -8.51
N GLU A 25 22.17 4.45 -9.58
CA GLU A 25 22.75 4.02 -10.85
C GLU A 25 24.18 3.50 -10.66
N ARG A 26 25.01 4.24 -9.92
CA ARG A 26 26.37 3.81 -9.59
C ARG A 26 26.36 2.53 -8.76
N THR A 27 25.58 2.46 -7.69
CA THR A 27 25.53 1.27 -6.82
C THR A 27 25.05 0.02 -7.58
N LEU A 28 24.02 0.13 -8.42
CA LEU A 28 23.55 -1.00 -9.23
C LEU A 28 24.60 -1.44 -10.27
N SER A 29 25.33 -0.48 -10.86
CA SER A 29 26.42 -0.76 -11.80
C SER A 29 27.59 -1.46 -11.11
N ASP A 30 27.98 -1.00 -9.92
CA ASP A 30 29.04 -1.60 -9.10
C ASP A 30 28.68 -3.03 -8.67
N LEU A 31 27.39 -3.31 -8.46
CA LEU A 31 26.85 -4.65 -8.21
C LEU A 31 26.68 -5.51 -9.47
N GLY A 32 26.95 -4.94 -10.65
CA GLY A 32 26.92 -5.66 -11.93
C GLY A 32 25.51 -5.96 -12.46
N LEU A 33 24.47 -5.21 -12.04
CA LEU A 33 23.14 -5.38 -12.62
C LEU A 33 23.09 -4.88 -14.05
N ASP A 34 22.34 -5.60 -14.90
CA ASP A 34 21.98 -5.19 -16.25
C ASP A 34 20.62 -4.49 -16.21
N PHE A 35 20.63 -3.15 -16.20
CA PHE A 35 19.44 -2.34 -15.99
C PHE A 35 19.40 -1.10 -16.91
N ASP A 36 18.20 -0.56 -17.09
CA ASP A 36 17.99 0.82 -17.54
C ASP A 36 17.07 1.58 -16.58
N ILE A 37 17.22 2.90 -16.54
CA ILE A 37 16.41 3.79 -15.69
C ILE A 37 15.55 4.69 -16.57
N GLU A 38 14.26 4.79 -16.24
CA GLU A 38 13.33 5.72 -16.88
C GLU A 38 12.57 6.53 -15.83
N CYS A 39 12.57 7.85 -16.00
CA CYS A 39 11.89 8.76 -15.07
C CYS A 39 10.42 8.94 -15.43
N THR A 40 9.57 8.88 -14.42
CA THR A 40 8.16 9.28 -14.52
C THR A 40 8.02 10.79 -14.75
N ALA A 41 6.90 11.18 -15.37
CA ALA A 41 6.63 12.57 -15.77
C ALA A 41 5.32 13.10 -15.18
N GLU A 42 4.35 12.21 -14.97
CA GLU A 42 3.01 12.53 -14.49
C GLU A 42 2.45 11.37 -13.65
N PRO A 43 1.37 11.60 -12.87
CA PRO A 43 0.68 10.53 -12.16
C PRO A 43 0.27 9.40 -13.11
N TRP A 44 0.34 8.16 -12.66
CA TRP A 44 0.06 6.96 -13.46
C TRP A 44 1.03 6.66 -14.62
N HIS A 45 2.09 7.47 -14.81
CA HIS A 45 3.10 7.17 -15.82
C HIS A 45 3.88 5.89 -15.48
N ALA A 46 4.14 5.60 -14.19
CA ALA A 46 4.90 4.40 -13.81
C ALA A 46 4.15 3.11 -14.16
N ALA A 47 2.82 3.11 -14.09
CA ALA A 47 2.02 1.96 -14.49
C ALA A 47 2.14 1.66 -15.98
N GLY A 48 2.12 2.70 -16.81
CA GLY A 48 2.32 2.57 -18.26
C GLY A 48 3.71 2.05 -18.62
N LEU A 49 4.75 2.55 -17.95
CA LEU A 49 6.12 2.09 -18.13
C LEU A 49 6.30 0.64 -17.66
N ALA A 50 5.72 0.28 -16.51
CA ALA A 50 5.81 -1.04 -15.94
C ALA A 50 5.12 -2.10 -16.82
N ARG A 51 3.94 -1.78 -17.35
CA ARG A 51 3.24 -2.63 -18.31
C ARG A 51 4.09 -2.88 -19.55
N LYS A 52 4.61 -1.82 -20.18
CA LYS A 52 5.47 -1.93 -21.37
C LYS A 52 6.74 -2.75 -21.09
N ALA A 53 7.35 -2.57 -19.92
CA ALA A 53 8.54 -3.33 -19.53
C ALA A 53 8.22 -4.83 -19.34
N ALA A 54 7.12 -5.16 -18.68
CA ALA A 54 6.67 -6.55 -18.54
C ALA A 54 6.37 -7.18 -19.92
N GLU A 55 5.64 -6.47 -20.80
CA GLU A 55 5.34 -6.91 -22.17
C GLU A 55 6.61 -7.08 -23.03
N ALA A 56 7.63 -6.22 -22.82
CA ALA A 56 8.91 -6.33 -23.50
C ALA A 56 9.76 -7.51 -23.00
N GLY A 57 9.40 -8.12 -21.86
CA GLY A 57 10.06 -9.31 -21.30
C GLY A 57 11.17 -9.02 -20.29
N TYR A 58 11.15 -7.85 -19.64
CA TYR A 58 12.04 -7.58 -18.51
C TYR A 58 11.78 -8.60 -17.38
N GLU A 59 12.85 -9.10 -16.75
CA GLU A 59 12.73 -10.07 -15.65
C GLU A 59 12.21 -9.43 -14.37
N VAL A 60 12.58 -8.16 -14.14
CA VAL A 60 12.19 -7.39 -12.95
C VAL A 60 11.86 -5.94 -13.32
N VAL A 61 10.72 -5.45 -12.85
CA VAL A 61 10.33 -4.03 -12.94
C VAL A 61 10.41 -3.42 -11.55
N VAL A 62 11.25 -2.39 -11.38
CA VAL A 62 11.58 -1.81 -10.07
C VAL A 62 10.96 -0.43 -9.92
N ALA A 63 10.17 -0.23 -8.86
CA ALA A 63 9.69 1.07 -8.46
C ALA A 63 10.72 1.79 -7.59
N MET A 64 11.35 2.86 -8.10
CA MET A 64 12.12 3.79 -7.27
C MET A 64 11.21 4.95 -6.85
N GLY A 65 10.59 4.82 -5.68
CA GLY A 65 9.63 5.80 -5.17
C GLY A 65 9.10 5.48 -3.79
N GLY A 66 7.90 5.98 -3.51
CA GLY A 66 7.11 5.59 -2.33
C GLY A 66 5.92 4.70 -2.71
N ASP A 67 4.97 4.57 -1.80
CA ASP A 67 3.82 3.67 -1.94
C ASP A 67 3.03 3.86 -3.24
N GLY A 68 2.77 5.11 -3.64
CA GLY A 68 2.07 5.38 -4.90
C GLY A 68 2.84 4.92 -6.15
N THR A 69 4.17 5.09 -6.19
CA THR A 69 4.99 4.60 -7.32
C THR A 69 5.07 3.08 -7.32
N ALA A 70 5.17 2.44 -6.14
CA ALA A 70 5.11 0.99 -6.03
C ALA A 70 3.74 0.45 -6.48
N ASN A 71 2.65 1.10 -6.09
CA ASN A 71 1.29 0.73 -6.49
C ASN A 71 1.07 0.88 -8.01
N GLU A 72 1.56 1.96 -8.62
CA GLU A 72 1.50 2.14 -10.07
C GLU A 72 2.26 1.02 -10.81
N VAL A 73 3.50 0.72 -10.40
CA VAL A 73 4.31 -0.35 -10.99
C VAL A 73 3.62 -1.72 -10.84
N LEU A 74 3.13 -2.02 -9.63
CA LEU A 74 2.36 -3.24 -9.35
C LEU A 74 1.16 -3.35 -10.30
N ASN A 75 0.37 -2.28 -10.45
CA ASN A 75 -0.77 -2.27 -11.36
C ASN A 75 -0.36 -2.48 -12.83
N GLY A 76 0.75 -1.89 -13.28
CA GLY A 76 1.26 -2.08 -14.63
C GLY A 76 1.65 -3.53 -14.91
N VAL A 77 2.37 -4.16 -13.98
CA VAL A 77 2.76 -5.58 -14.09
C VAL A 77 1.55 -6.51 -14.01
N MET A 78 0.62 -6.27 -13.09
CA MET A 78 -0.60 -7.07 -12.97
C MET A 78 -1.46 -7.01 -14.23
N ARG A 79 -1.60 -5.83 -14.84
CA ARG A 79 -2.33 -5.68 -16.11
C ARG A 79 -1.65 -6.40 -17.27
N ALA A 80 -0.32 -6.32 -17.38
CA ALA A 80 0.41 -7.09 -18.39
C ALA A 80 0.18 -8.61 -18.23
N ARG A 81 0.13 -9.10 -16.98
CA ARG A 81 -0.19 -10.49 -16.68
C ARG A 81 -1.63 -10.87 -17.04
N GLU A 82 -2.62 -10.02 -16.72
CA GLU A 82 -4.02 -10.25 -17.11
C GLU A 82 -4.19 -10.40 -18.63
N ASP A 83 -3.43 -9.61 -19.40
CA ASP A 83 -3.45 -9.64 -20.86
C ASP A 83 -2.65 -10.82 -21.47
N GLY A 84 -2.17 -11.75 -20.63
CA GLY A 84 -1.42 -12.94 -21.06
C GLY A 84 0.07 -12.71 -21.31
N GLY A 85 0.61 -11.57 -20.88
CA GLY A 85 2.04 -11.25 -20.94
C GLY A 85 2.89 -12.05 -19.96
N ALA A 86 4.22 -11.98 -20.13
CA ALA A 86 5.16 -12.59 -19.19
C ALA A 86 5.07 -11.93 -17.80
N SER A 87 5.12 -12.74 -16.75
CA SER A 87 5.11 -12.25 -15.37
C SER A 87 6.50 -11.74 -14.98
N ALA A 88 6.71 -10.42 -15.04
CA ALA A 88 7.88 -9.78 -14.44
C ALA A 88 7.75 -9.77 -12.90
N ALA A 89 8.86 -9.94 -12.19
CA ALA A 89 8.88 -9.68 -10.75
C ALA A 89 8.88 -8.17 -10.49
N VAL A 90 8.42 -7.75 -9.32
CA VAL A 90 8.43 -6.35 -8.89
C VAL A 90 9.53 -6.13 -7.85
N GLY A 91 10.35 -5.12 -8.07
CA GLY A 91 11.30 -4.61 -7.07
C GLY A 91 10.87 -3.25 -6.54
N VAL A 92 11.37 -2.86 -5.37
CA VAL A 92 11.14 -1.51 -4.82
C VAL A 92 12.45 -0.95 -4.26
N LEU A 93 12.79 0.28 -4.63
CA LEU A 93 13.79 1.09 -3.97
C LEU A 93 13.06 2.18 -3.17
N ALA A 94 12.98 1.98 -1.85
CA ALA A 94 12.11 2.70 -0.93
C ALA A 94 12.58 4.13 -0.60
N VAL A 95 12.65 5.00 -1.62
CA VAL A 95 13.02 6.44 -1.48
C VAL A 95 11.86 7.33 -1.03
N GLY A 96 10.67 6.75 -0.85
CA GLY A 96 9.49 7.43 -0.37
C GLY A 96 9.50 7.70 1.14
N THR A 97 8.33 8.07 1.64
CA THR A 97 8.17 8.64 2.99
C THR A 97 7.49 7.69 3.97
N GLY A 98 6.50 6.91 3.52
CA GLY A 98 5.81 5.89 4.31
C GLY A 98 6.43 4.52 4.04
N ASN A 99 6.47 4.14 2.76
CA ASN A 99 7.03 2.88 2.28
C ASN A 99 6.39 1.69 3.01
N ASP A 100 5.08 1.78 3.21
CA ASP A 100 4.25 0.83 3.92
C ASP A 100 4.20 -0.51 3.18
N PHE A 101 4.05 -0.47 1.84
CA PHE A 101 4.13 -1.69 1.02
C PHE A 101 5.48 -2.37 1.14
N ALA A 102 6.57 -1.61 0.93
CA ALA A 102 7.94 -2.12 1.03
C ALA A 102 8.23 -2.74 2.40
N TYR A 103 7.74 -2.11 3.48
CA TYR A 103 7.84 -2.64 4.84
C TYR A 103 7.15 -4.00 4.99
N GLY A 104 5.89 -4.11 4.55
CA GLY A 104 5.12 -5.35 4.66
C GLY A 104 5.71 -6.53 3.88
N VAL A 105 6.34 -6.26 2.73
CA VAL A 105 6.97 -7.29 1.88
C VAL A 105 8.46 -7.49 2.14
N ARG A 106 9.00 -6.91 3.23
CA ARG A 106 10.41 -7.05 3.64
C ARG A 106 11.43 -6.54 2.62
N VAL A 107 11.07 -5.51 1.86
CA VAL A 107 12.03 -4.74 1.07
C VAL A 107 12.83 -3.83 2.02
N PRO A 108 14.17 -3.77 1.89
CA PRO A 108 14.98 -2.88 2.72
C PRO A 108 14.56 -1.40 2.60
N GLY A 109 14.50 -0.73 3.75
CA GLY A 109 14.21 0.71 3.79
C GLY A 109 15.42 1.58 3.42
N ASP A 110 16.63 1.07 3.59
CA ASP A 110 17.83 1.68 3.04
C ASP A 110 17.99 1.35 1.56
N VAL A 111 18.42 2.32 0.77
CA VAL A 111 18.50 2.16 -0.69
C VAL A 111 19.71 1.36 -1.12
N VAL A 112 20.85 1.46 -0.43
CA VAL A 112 22.02 0.64 -0.77
C VAL A 112 21.69 -0.82 -0.47
N GLU A 113 21.05 -1.08 0.67
CA GLU A 113 20.53 -2.42 0.98
C GLU A 113 19.46 -2.88 -0.03
N GLY A 114 18.62 -1.97 -0.52
CA GLY A 114 17.64 -2.26 -1.58
C GLY A 114 18.30 -2.64 -2.91
N CYS A 115 19.36 -1.93 -3.30
CA CYS A 115 20.17 -2.27 -4.47
C CYS A 115 20.84 -3.64 -4.30
N GLN A 116 21.34 -3.96 -3.11
CA GLN A 116 21.88 -5.28 -2.81
C GLN A 116 20.81 -6.37 -2.93
N ALA A 117 19.61 -6.15 -2.39
CA ALA A 117 18.52 -7.11 -2.53
C ALA A 117 18.13 -7.37 -4.00
N LEU A 118 18.17 -6.33 -4.85
CA LEU A 118 17.99 -6.48 -6.30
C LEU A 118 19.11 -7.32 -6.93
N ALA A 119 20.36 -7.15 -6.51
CA ALA A 119 21.49 -7.95 -6.98
C ALA A 119 21.39 -9.42 -6.55
N ASP A 120 21.02 -9.66 -5.30
CA ASP A 120 20.88 -11.00 -4.73
C ASP A 120 19.72 -11.78 -5.39
N GLY A 121 18.68 -11.06 -5.83
CA GLY A 121 17.61 -11.60 -6.67
C GLY A 121 16.68 -12.58 -5.96
N TYR A 122 16.65 -12.57 -4.62
CA TYR A 122 15.72 -13.41 -3.85
C TYR A 122 14.27 -13.00 -4.12
N ARG A 123 13.44 -13.98 -4.51
CA ARG A 123 12.03 -13.78 -4.89
C ARG A 123 11.10 -14.42 -3.88
N ARG A 124 10.03 -13.69 -3.54
CA ARG A 124 8.87 -14.22 -2.81
C ARG A 124 7.60 -13.91 -3.59
N THR A 125 6.72 -14.88 -3.72
CA THR A 125 5.40 -14.66 -4.32
C THR A 125 4.42 -14.21 -3.24
N ILE A 126 3.79 -13.06 -3.45
CA ILE A 126 2.82 -12.45 -2.54
C ILE A 126 1.42 -12.45 -3.14
N ASP A 127 0.45 -12.29 -2.26
CA ASP A 127 -0.94 -12.01 -2.57
C ASP A 127 -1.09 -10.53 -2.98
N VAL A 128 -2.10 -10.26 -3.81
CA VAL A 128 -2.45 -8.91 -4.26
C VAL A 128 -3.94 -8.71 -4.11
N GLY A 129 -4.35 -7.57 -3.56
CA GLY A 129 -5.76 -7.22 -3.49
C GLY A 129 -6.26 -6.57 -4.78
N ARG A 130 -7.51 -6.86 -5.13
CA ARG A 130 -8.27 -6.17 -6.17
C ARG A 130 -9.48 -5.52 -5.53
N VAL A 131 -9.64 -4.21 -5.70
CA VAL A 131 -10.80 -3.46 -5.23
C VAL A 131 -11.67 -3.05 -6.41
N THR A 132 -12.99 -3.24 -6.29
CA THR A 132 -14.00 -2.86 -7.28
C THR A 132 -15.02 -1.93 -6.66
N GLY A 133 -15.36 -0.84 -7.36
CA GLY A 133 -16.32 0.17 -6.91
C GLY A 133 -15.72 1.58 -6.89
N GLY A 134 -16.53 2.56 -6.49
CA GLY A 134 -16.12 3.98 -6.50
C GLY A 134 -15.67 4.44 -7.89
N LEU A 135 -14.48 5.06 -7.96
CA LEU A 135 -13.85 5.51 -9.21
C LEU A 135 -13.30 4.37 -10.08
N TYR A 136 -13.30 3.13 -9.59
CA TYR A 136 -12.72 1.96 -10.27
C TYR A 136 -13.74 0.81 -10.38
N PRO A 137 -14.82 0.97 -11.15
CA PRO A 137 -15.83 -0.07 -11.34
C PRO A 137 -15.31 -1.32 -12.07
N GLU A 138 -14.21 -1.20 -12.82
CA GLU A 138 -13.56 -2.33 -13.50
C GLU A 138 -12.49 -3.03 -12.63
N GLY A 139 -12.19 -2.46 -11.46
CA GLY A 139 -11.19 -2.97 -10.55
C GLY A 139 -9.88 -2.19 -10.56
N ARG A 140 -9.22 -2.16 -9.40
CA ARG A 140 -7.89 -1.59 -9.16
C ARG A 140 -7.08 -2.50 -8.25
N TYR A 141 -5.80 -2.68 -8.53
CA TYR A 141 -4.92 -3.49 -7.70
C TYR A 141 -4.29 -2.71 -6.56
N PHE A 142 -4.06 -3.37 -5.43
CA PHE A 142 -3.32 -2.84 -4.29
C PHE A 142 -2.46 -3.92 -3.64
N GLY A 143 -1.29 -3.50 -3.14
CA GLY A 143 -0.33 -4.38 -2.47
C GLY A 143 -0.35 -4.25 -0.94
N ASN A 144 -0.68 -3.07 -0.39
CA ASN A 144 -0.65 -2.85 1.07
C ASN A 144 -2.05 -2.91 1.70
N GLY A 145 -3.00 -2.09 1.27
CA GLY A 145 -4.35 -2.17 1.84
C GLY A 145 -5.30 -1.07 1.44
N VAL A 146 -6.57 -1.28 1.79
CA VAL A 146 -7.67 -0.34 1.61
C VAL A 146 -8.07 0.23 2.96
N GLY A 147 -8.09 1.57 3.06
CA GLY A 147 -8.59 2.29 4.22
C GLY A 147 -9.91 2.98 3.91
N ILE A 148 -10.91 2.79 4.76
CA ILE A 148 -12.24 3.40 4.64
C ILE A 148 -12.57 4.20 5.90
N GLY A 149 -13.19 5.37 5.71
CA GLY A 149 -13.60 6.25 6.80
C GLY A 149 -12.46 7.13 7.29
N PHE A 150 -12.16 7.06 8.59
CA PHE A 150 -11.18 7.92 9.26
C PHE A 150 -9.79 7.82 8.66
N ASP A 151 -9.35 6.63 8.25
CA ASP A 151 -8.04 6.44 7.61
C ASP A 151 -7.96 7.19 6.28
N ALA A 152 -8.96 7.03 5.40
CA ALA A 152 -9.04 7.76 4.14
C ALA A 152 -9.10 9.28 4.36
N ALA A 153 -9.92 9.74 5.30
CA ALA A 153 -10.00 11.16 5.66
C ALA A 153 -8.64 11.70 6.15
N ALA A 154 -7.91 10.93 6.95
CA ALA A 154 -6.55 11.28 7.38
C ALA A 154 -5.56 11.28 6.22
N GLY A 155 -5.66 10.33 5.28
CA GLY A 155 -4.88 10.33 4.03
C GLY A 155 -5.11 11.59 3.19
N PHE A 156 -6.37 12.01 3.03
CA PHE A 156 -6.73 13.24 2.30
C PHE A 156 -6.19 14.50 2.99
N GLU A 157 -6.22 14.54 4.33
CA GLU A 157 -5.60 15.64 5.09
C GLU A 157 -4.06 15.61 5.01
N ALA A 158 -3.44 14.42 5.01
CA ALA A 158 -2.00 14.26 4.87
C ALA A 158 -1.49 14.78 3.52
N ALA A 159 -2.25 14.58 2.44
CA ALA A 159 -1.93 15.10 1.11
C ALA A 159 -1.86 16.65 1.06
N LYS A 160 -2.58 17.34 1.95
CA LYS A 160 -2.57 18.81 2.07
C LYS A 160 -1.32 19.32 2.82
N LEU A 161 -0.65 18.47 3.60
CA LEU A 161 0.46 18.82 4.49
C LEU A 161 1.84 18.72 3.81
N LYS A 162 2.10 19.58 2.81
CA LYS A 162 3.34 19.53 1.99
C LYS A 162 4.64 19.83 2.76
N ARG A 163 4.56 20.47 3.93
CA ARG A 163 5.74 20.86 4.74
C ARG A 163 6.20 19.80 5.72
N LEU A 164 5.35 18.82 6.03
CA LEU A 164 5.67 17.74 6.94
C LEU A 164 6.09 16.50 6.13
N ARG A 165 6.98 15.72 6.72
CA ARG A 165 7.52 14.49 6.13
C ARG A 165 7.34 13.34 7.10
N GLY A 166 7.51 12.15 6.57
CA GLY A 166 7.46 10.88 7.29
C GLY A 166 6.11 10.60 7.90
N PHE A 167 6.19 9.74 8.92
CA PHE A 167 5.13 9.46 9.87
C PHE A 167 4.52 10.73 10.51
N LEU A 168 5.32 11.77 10.77
CA LEU A 168 4.82 13.01 11.40
C LEU A 168 3.73 13.70 10.56
N ARG A 169 3.82 13.63 9.23
CA ARG A 169 2.79 14.15 8.32
C ARG A 169 1.45 13.44 8.57
N TYR A 170 1.47 12.11 8.64
CA TYR A 170 0.28 11.30 8.88
C TYR A 170 -0.25 11.46 10.30
N LEU A 171 0.62 11.55 11.31
CA LEU A 171 0.22 11.79 12.70
C LEU A 171 -0.52 13.13 12.84
N VAL A 172 0.01 14.21 12.25
CA VAL A 172 -0.66 15.53 12.29
C VAL A 172 -1.99 15.49 11.52
N ALA A 173 -2.05 14.79 10.39
CA ALA A 173 -3.28 14.61 9.63
C ALA A 173 -4.34 13.84 10.42
N ALA A 174 -3.96 12.75 11.09
CA ALA A 174 -4.84 11.99 11.97
C ALA A 174 -5.40 12.88 13.10
N LEU A 175 -4.54 13.66 13.76
CA LEU A 175 -4.97 14.60 14.80
C LEU A 175 -5.97 15.65 14.28
N ARG A 176 -5.76 16.20 13.08
CA ARG A 176 -6.73 17.11 12.44
C ARG A 176 -8.05 16.41 12.12
N THR A 177 -7.97 15.18 11.63
CA THR A 177 -9.12 14.36 11.23
C THR A 177 -10.03 14.06 12.42
N ILE A 178 -9.50 13.92 13.65
CA ILE A 178 -10.31 13.80 14.87
C ILE A 178 -11.33 14.96 15.02
N PHE A 179 -10.99 16.16 14.55
CA PHE A 179 -11.88 17.32 14.64
C PHE A 179 -12.80 17.45 13.42
N LEU A 180 -12.32 17.07 12.23
CA LEU A 180 -13.02 17.21 10.95
C LEU A 180 -13.97 16.05 10.64
N TYR A 181 -13.56 14.82 10.96
CA TYR A 181 -14.22 13.58 10.59
C TYR A 181 -14.29 12.63 11.81
N TYR A 182 -15.31 12.83 12.64
CA TYR A 182 -15.51 12.01 13.84
C TYR A 182 -16.85 11.28 13.87
N LYS A 183 -17.74 11.55 12.91
CA LYS A 183 -19.02 10.87 12.77
C LYS A 183 -18.87 9.76 11.74
N ALA A 184 -18.89 8.54 12.22
CA ALA A 184 -18.81 7.32 11.44
C ALA A 184 -20.08 7.13 10.60
N PRO A 185 -19.96 6.79 9.31
CA PRO A 185 -21.09 6.28 8.55
C PRO A 185 -21.55 4.95 9.15
N LYS A 186 -22.82 4.62 8.95
CA LYS A 186 -23.33 3.29 9.25
C LYS A 186 -23.08 2.41 8.04
N VAL A 187 -22.41 1.29 8.25
CA VAL A 187 -21.96 0.40 7.19
C VAL A 187 -22.45 -1.02 7.43
N LEU A 188 -22.68 -1.74 6.33
CA LEU A 188 -22.73 -3.19 6.27
C LEU A 188 -21.34 -3.67 5.88
N ILE A 189 -20.74 -4.53 6.71
CA ILE A 189 -19.46 -5.18 6.42
C ILE A 189 -19.73 -6.67 6.26
N GLU A 190 -19.28 -7.23 5.15
CA GLU A 190 -19.45 -8.63 4.78
C GLU A 190 -18.05 -9.21 4.55
N TYR A 191 -17.72 -10.33 5.19
CA TYR A 191 -16.46 -11.05 4.96
C TYR A 191 -16.64 -12.54 5.26
N GLY A 192 -16.17 -13.38 4.34
CA GLY A 192 -16.50 -14.82 4.38
C GLY A 192 -18.03 -15.02 4.48
N ASP A 193 -18.45 -15.84 5.44
CA ASP A 193 -19.88 -16.08 5.74
C ASP A 193 -20.47 -15.12 6.79
N GLN A 194 -19.69 -14.14 7.25
CA GLN A 194 -20.11 -13.20 8.28
C GLN A 194 -20.60 -11.90 7.66
N SER A 195 -21.66 -11.33 8.23
CA SER A 195 -22.10 -9.98 7.93
C SER A 195 -22.61 -9.29 9.19
N PHE A 196 -22.27 -8.01 9.33
CA PHE A 196 -22.82 -7.19 10.43
C PHE A 196 -22.95 -5.73 10.03
N ARG A 197 -23.78 -5.03 10.80
CA ARG A 197 -24.08 -3.61 10.60
C ARG A 197 -23.60 -2.80 11.78
N GLN A 198 -22.84 -1.74 11.55
CA GLN A 198 -22.43 -0.84 12.62
C GLN A 198 -22.03 0.54 12.11
N SER A 199 -21.96 1.52 13.01
CA SER A 199 -21.25 2.76 12.74
C SER A 199 -19.74 2.52 12.87
N ALA A 200 -19.04 2.46 11.74
CA ALA A 200 -17.61 2.19 11.69
C ALA A 200 -16.84 3.48 11.41
N LEU A 201 -16.03 3.91 12.38
CA LEU A 201 -15.16 5.06 12.20
C LEU A 201 -14.04 4.74 11.22
N LEU A 202 -13.51 3.52 11.29
CA LEU A 202 -12.43 3.03 10.45
C LEU A 202 -12.72 1.58 10.08
N VAL A 203 -12.56 1.26 8.80
CA VAL A 203 -12.44 -0.11 8.29
C VAL A 203 -11.17 -0.15 7.46
N ALA A 204 -10.20 -0.94 7.90
CA ALA A 204 -8.98 -1.21 7.16
C ALA A 204 -8.99 -2.67 6.70
N VAL A 205 -8.68 -2.92 5.43
CA VAL A 205 -8.57 -4.25 4.83
C VAL A 205 -7.17 -4.36 4.26
N MET A 206 -6.35 -5.18 4.90
CA MET A 206 -4.91 -5.07 4.83
C MET A 206 -4.28 -6.37 4.32
N ASN A 207 -3.33 -6.22 3.40
CA ASN A 207 -2.37 -7.26 3.03
C ASN A 207 -0.98 -6.98 3.67
N GLY A 208 -0.67 -5.70 3.87
CA GLY A 208 0.50 -5.23 4.62
C GLY A 208 0.16 -4.77 6.03
N GLN A 209 1.17 -4.47 6.83
CA GLN A 209 0.98 -4.35 8.28
C GLN A 209 0.54 -2.96 8.75
N ARG A 210 0.95 -1.93 8.01
CA ARG A 210 0.88 -0.54 8.49
C ARG A 210 0.44 0.42 7.40
N VAL A 211 0.03 1.60 7.83
CA VAL A 211 -0.26 2.74 6.96
C VAL A 211 0.39 4.00 7.52
N GLY A 212 0.68 4.94 6.63
CA GLY A 212 1.22 6.24 6.97
C GLY A 212 2.61 6.22 7.57
N GLY A 213 3.38 5.14 7.36
CA GLY A 213 4.74 4.96 7.86
C GLY A 213 4.84 4.58 9.33
N GLY A 214 3.74 4.24 10.01
CA GLY A 214 3.83 3.88 11.45
C GLY A 214 2.53 3.58 12.20
N PHE A 215 1.36 3.65 11.57
CA PHE A 215 0.13 3.15 12.19
C PHE A 215 -0.07 1.69 11.80
N MET A 216 0.16 0.79 12.75
CA MET A 216 -0.04 -0.65 12.57
C MET A 216 -1.55 -0.93 12.55
N MET A 217 -2.08 -1.20 11.37
CA MET A 217 -3.49 -1.57 11.18
C MET A 217 -3.67 -3.08 11.36
N ALA A 218 -2.71 -3.86 10.86
CA ALA A 218 -2.66 -5.31 10.95
C ALA A 218 -1.22 -5.79 11.23
N PRO A 219 -0.72 -5.66 12.47
CA PRO A 219 0.66 -6.00 12.84
C PRO A 219 1.06 -7.42 12.47
N ASP A 220 0.10 -8.35 12.51
CA ASP A 220 0.32 -9.78 12.26
C ASP A 220 0.07 -10.17 10.79
N ALA A 221 -0.17 -9.21 9.89
CA ALA A 221 -0.45 -9.49 8.49
C ALA A 221 0.73 -10.18 7.80
N VAL A 222 0.39 -11.21 7.03
CA VAL A 222 1.34 -12.02 6.26
C VAL A 222 0.97 -11.91 4.78
N PRO A 223 1.84 -11.37 3.92
CA PRO A 223 1.47 -10.99 2.55
C PRO A 223 1.32 -12.17 1.57
N ASP A 224 1.37 -13.44 2.02
CA ASP A 224 1.31 -14.64 1.17
C ASP A 224 0.52 -15.81 1.79
N ASP A 225 -0.36 -15.51 2.75
CA ASP A 225 -1.17 -16.47 3.50
C ASP A 225 -2.58 -16.69 2.91
N GLY A 226 -2.96 -15.95 1.88
CA GLY A 226 -4.23 -16.06 1.19
C GLY A 226 -5.39 -15.35 1.89
N LEU A 227 -5.13 -14.45 2.85
CA LEU A 227 -6.15 -13.70 3.56
C LEU A 227 -5.82 -12.20 3.69
N PHE A 228 -6.84 -11.35 3.68
CA PHE A 228 -6.70 -10.00 4.23
C PHE A 228 -6.86 -10.03 5.76
N ASP A 229 -6.17 -9.12 6.43
CA ASP A 229 -6.41 -8.75 7.82
C ASP A 229 -7.30 -7.51 7.91
N LEU A 230 -8.43 -7.64 8.58
CA LEU A 230 -9.38 -6.57 8.81
C LEU A 230 -9.09 -5.94 10.17
N CYS A 231 -9.06 -4.61 10.21
CA CYS A 231 -9.09 -3.84 11.45
C CYS A 231 -10.26 -2.86 11.41
N ILE A 232 -11.19 -3.03 12.33
CA ILE A 232 -12.46 -2.33 12.32
C ILE A 232 -12.65 -1.62 13.66
N ALA A 233 -12.70 -0.30 13.62
CA ALA A 233 -12.97 0.52 14.80
C ALA A 233 -14.39 1.09 14.74
N ARG A 234 -15.22 0.77 15.74
CA ARG A 234 -16.57 1.32 15.87
C ARG A 234 -16.53 2.82 16.21
N GLN A 235 -17.66 3.49 16.07
CA GLN A 235 -17.83 4.87 16.51
C GLN A 235 -17.44 5.03 17.99
N VAL A 236 -16.53 5.96 18.26
CA VAL A 236 -16.13 6.37 19.61
C VAL A 236 -16.04 7.88 19.73
N SER A 237 -15.91 8.40 20.96
CA SER A 237 -15.72 9.84 21.20
C SER A 237 -14.32 10.29 20.73
N ARG A 238 -14.17 11.59 20.43
CA ARG A 238 -12.87 12.18 20.05
C ARG A 238 -11.74 11.88 21.05
N LEU A 239 -12.04 11.97 22.35
CA LEU A 239 -11.10 11.66 23.42
C LEU A 239 -10.67 10.18 23.36
N ARG A 240 -11.61 9.29 23.03
CA ARG A 240 -11.28 7.87 22.86
C ARG A 240 -10.43 7.64 21.61
N ILE A 241 -10.65 8.35 20.50
CA ILE A 241 -9.77 8.27 19.31
C ILE A 241 -8.34 8.68 19.69
N LEU A 242 -8.18 9.79 20.41
CA LEU A 242 -6.86 10.24 20.88
C LEU A 242 -6.18 9.20 21.77
N ALA A 243 -6.94 8.55 22.65
CA ALA A 243 -6.44 7.47 23.50
C ALA A 243 -6.08 6.18 22.72
N LEU A 244 -6.63 5.96 21.52
CA LEU A 244 -6.33 4.81 20.67
C LEU A 244 -5.05 5.00 19.84
N LEU A 245 -4.64 6.23 19.52
CA LEU A 245 -3.46 6.49 18.66
C LEU A 245 -2.19 5.76 19.14
N PRO A 246 -1.80 5.76 20.44
CA PRO A 246 -0.62 5.03 20.89
C PRO A 246 -0.73 3.51 20.68
N HIS A 247 -1.95 2.96 20.68
CA HIS A 247 -2.15 1.52 20.44
C HIS A 247 -1.93 1.16 18.98
N PHE A 248 -2.42 1.98 18.04
CA PHE A 248 -2.14 1.80 16.61
C PHE A 248 -0.65 2.00 16.29
N MET A 249 0.03 2.94 16.95
CA MET A 249 1.48 3.11 16.77
C MET A 249 2.29 1.93 17.29
N LYS A 250 1.83 1.27 18.35
CA LYS A 250 2.49 0.11 18.97
C LYS A 250 2.07 -1.24 18.38
N GLY A 251 1.02 -1.30 17.56
CA GLY A 251 0.43 -2.55 17.10
C GLY A 251 -0.33 -3.33 18.17
N SER A 252 -0.90 -2.64 19.15
CA SER A 252 -1.72 -3.26 20.23
C SER A 252 -3.20 -2.89 20.13
N GLN A 253 -3.64 -2.33 19.00
CA GLN A 253 -5.01 -1.87 18.77
C GLN A 253 -6.05 -2.98 18.94
N ALA A 254 -5.71 -4.24 18.60
CA ALA A 254 -6.59 -5.39 18.79
C ALA A 254 -6.96 -5.67 20.26
N THR A 255 -6.17 -5.16 21.22
CA THR A 255 -6.46 -5.27 22.66
C THR A 255 -7.54 -4.29 23.14
N GLN A 256 -7.93 -3.33 22.29
CA GLN A 256 -8.82 -2.25 22.67
C GLN A 256 -10.26 -2.61 22.35
N GLU A 257 -11.15 -2.52 23.35
CA GLU A 257 -12.58 -2.82 23.22
C GLU A 257 -13.30 -2.26 21.97
N PRO A 258 -13.04 -1.03 21.47
CA PRO A 258 -13.75 -0.53 20.29
C PRO A 258 -13.21 -1.06 18.97
N VAL A 259 -12.14 -1.85 18.99
CA VAL A 259 -11.47 -2.41 17.81
C VAL A 259 -11.77 -3.90 17.74
N SER A 260 -12.16 -4.35 16.54
CA SER A 260 -12.31 -5.76 16.21
C SER A 260 -11.43 -6.09 15.02
N THR A 261 -10.94 -7.33 14.98
CA THR A 261 -10.13 -7.85 13.88
C THR A 261 -10.77 -9.11 13.30
N ALA A 262 -10.54 -9.34 12.02
CA ALA A 262 -11.02 -10.53 11.31
C ALA A 262 -10.06 -10.84 10.16
N ARG A 263 -10.19 -12.03 9.56
CA ARG A 263 -9.44 -12.39 8.35
C ARG A 263 -10.36 -12.99 7.30
N ALA A 264 -10.18 -12.60 6.05
CA ALA A 264 -10.97 -13.11 4.92
C ALA A 264 -10.31 -12.84 3.57
N ALA A 265 -10.53 -13.71 2.59
CA ALA A 265 -10.09 -13.49 1.21
C ALA A 265 -11.02 -12.55 0.41
N HIS A 266 -12.26 -12.39 0.84
CA HIS A 266 -13.25 -11.51 0.20
C HIS A 266 -13.94 -10.64 1.26
N VAL A 267 -14.01 -9.34 1.00
CA VAL A 267 -14.63 -8.34 1.89
C VAL A 267 -15.45 -7.37 1.08
N ALA A 268 -16.68 -7.11 1.49
CA ALA A 268 -17.51 -6.04 0.95
C ALA A 268 -17.92 -5.05 2.03
N VAL A 269 -17.87 -3.76 1.71
CA VAL A 269 -18.28 -2.67 2.60
C VAL A 269 -19.29 -1.80 1.88
N THR A 270 -20.48 -1.67 2.45
CA THR A 270 -21.58 -0.86 1.89
C THR A 270 -22.02 0.20 2.88
N ALA A 271 -22.15 1.44 2.42
CA ALA A 271 -22.78 2.52 3.17
C ALA A 271 -24.28 2.24 3.31
N LEU A 272 -24.77 2.21 4.54
CA LEU A 272 -26.20 2.19 4.83
C LEU A 272 -26.72 3.61 5.13
N GLU A 273 -25.90 4.41 5.81
CA GLU A 273 -26.17 5.81 6.11
C GLU A 273 -24.85 6.60 6.04
N GLY A 274 -24.84 7.71 5.29
CA GLY A 274 -23.62 8.48 4.99
C GLY A 274 -22.91 7.98 3.74
N VAL A 275 -21.59 8.19 3.67
CA VAL A 275 -20.77 7.87 2.50
C VAL A 275 -19.44 7.23 2.93
N LEU A 276 -18.80 6.49 2.02
CA LEU A 276 -17.50 5.86 2.24
C LEU A 276 -16.39 6.69 1.58
N PRO A 277 -15.67 7.55 2.31
CA PRO A 277 -14.36 7.99 1.85
C PRO A 277 -13.41 6.81 1.92
N ALA A 278 -12.71 6.51 0.84
CA ALA A 278 -11.81 5.37 0.76
C ALA A 278 -10.56 5.64 -0.09
N HIS A 279 -9.48 4.98 0.26
CA HIS A 279 -8.22 4.99 -0.47
C HIS A 279 -7.59 3.59 -0.48
N ALA A 280 -6.73 3.33 -1.46
CA ALA A 280 -5.90 2.13 -1.54
C ALA A 280 -4.46 2.54 -1.89
N ASP A 281 -3.49 2.18 -1.05
CA ASP A 281 -2.06 2.47 -1.27
C ASP A 281 -1.73 3.93 -1.66
N GLY A 282 -2.53 4.89 -1.16
CA GLY A 282 -2.36 6.32 -1.46
C GLY A 282 -3.14 6.82 -2.69
N GLU A 283 -3.84 5.96 -3.41
CA GLU A 283 -4.82 6.34 -4.44
C GLU A 283 -6.21 6.51 -3.85
N THR A 284 -6.92 7.57 -4.24
CA THR A 284 -8.30 7.78 -3.80
C THR A 284 -9.24 6.87 -4.57
N LEU A 285 -9.94 5.97 -3.88
CA LEU A 285 -10.97 5.12 -4.48
C LEU A 285 -12.30 5.85 -4.63
N CYS A 286 -12.67 6.64 -3.62
CA CYS A 286 -13.84 7.49 -3.63
C CYS A 286 -13.79 8.50 -2.48
N TYR A 287 -14.37 9.69 -2.70
CA TYR A 287 -14.64 10.64 -1.61
C TYR A 287 -15.99 10.35 -0.94
N GLU A 288 -16.96 9.89 -1.73
CA GLU A 288 -18.32 9.62 -1.31
C GLU A 288 -18.84 8.31 -1.95
N GLY A 289 -18.26 7.17 -1.58
CA GLY A 289 -18.63 5.86 -2.14
C GLY A 289 -19.85 5.22 -1.47
N GLU A 290 -20.56 4.37 -2.23
CA GLU A 290 -21.69 3.57 -1.72
C GLU A 290 -21.28 2.14 -1.37
N ARG A 291 -20.57 1.44 -2.25
CA ARG A 291 -20.10 0.07 -2.04
C ARG A 291 -18.70 -0.11 -2.62
N LEU A 292 -17.87 -0.83 -1.87
CA LEU A 292 -16.56 -1.30 -2.28
C LEU A 292 -16.46 -2.79 -1.99
N GLU A 293 -15.92 -3.53 -2.95
CA GLU A 293 -15.64 -4.96 -2.84
C GLU A 293 -14.14 -5.17 -3.00
N MET A 294 -13.55 -5.95 -2.11
CA MET A 294 -12.14 -6.31 -2.13
C MET A 294 -12.01 -7.83 -2.20
N GLU A 295 -11.27 -8.29 -3.18
CA GLU A 295 -10.92 -9.69 -3.40
C GLU A 295 -9.41 -9.86 -3.34
N LEU A 296 -8.95 -10.89 -2.63
CA LEU A 296 -7.54 -11.26 -2.59
C LEU A 296 -7.23 -12.24 -3.71
N LEU A 297 -6.19 -11.93 -4.48
CA LEU A 297 -5.62 -12.82 -5.46
C LEU A 297 -4.39 -13.51 -4.86
N PRO A 298 -4.45 -14.82 -4.56
CA PRO A 298 -3.40 -15.48 -3.83
C PRO A 298 -2.17 -15.74 -4.72
N ARG A 299 -0.99 -15.37 -4.21
CA ARG A 299 0.33 -15.69 -4.78
C ARG A 299 0.44 -15.36 -6.27
N VAL A 300 0.07 -14.14 -6.63
CA VAL A 300 0.04 -13.67 -8.03
C VAL A 300 1.16 -12.71 -8.40
N LEU A 301 1.97 -12.24 -7.44
CA LEU A 301 3.03 -11.28 -7.75
C LEU A 301 4.35 -11.72 -7.12
N GLU A 302 5.39 -11.89 -7.93
CA GLU A 302 6.75 -12.06 -7.41
C GLU A 302 7.32 -10.71 -6.99
N ILE A 303 7.91 -10.65 -5.80
CA ILE A 303 8.59 -9.48 -5.25
C ILE A 303 10.05 -9.82 -4.97
N ILE A 304 10.95 -8.89 -5.30
CA ILE A 304 12.34 -8.94 -4.86
C ILE A 304 12.43 -8.35 -3.44
N CYS A 305 12.88 -9.15 -2.49
CA CYS A 305 13.00 -8.74 -1.08
C CYS A 305 14.25 -9.34 -0.44
N ARG A 306 14.50 -9.00 0.83
CA ARG A 306 15.57 -9.66 1.60
C ARG A 306 15.23 -11.14 1.78
N ALA A 307 16.23 -12.02 1.64
CA ALA A 307 16.09 -13.42 2.00
C ALA A 307 15.79 -13.56 3.50
N PRO A 308 14.97 -14.52 3.94
CA PRO A 308 14.77 -14.78 5.36
C PRO A 308 16.11 -15.12 6.01
N GLU A 309 16.37 -14.54 7.19
CA GLU A 309 17.53 -14.93 7.99
C GLU A 309 17.32 -16.37 8.47
N SER A 310 18.37 -17.19 8.44
CA SER A 310 18.30 -18.58 8.88
C SER A 310 17.84 -18.66 10.35
N GLY A 311 16.57 -18.98 10.59
CA GLY A 311 15.96 -19.06 11.93
C GLY A 311 14.56 -18.43 12.06
N GLU A 312 14.08 -17.70 11.06
CA GLU A 312 12.66 -17.33 10.89
C GLU A 312 11.86 -18.41 10.13
#